data_AF-A0A3B9GVB3-F1
#
_entry.id   AF-A0A3B9GVB3-F1
#
_cell.length_a   1.000
_cell.length_b   1.000
_cell.length_c   1.000
_cell.angle_alpha   90.00
_cell.angle_beta   90.00
_cell.angle_gamma   90.00
#
_symmetry.space_group_name_H-M   'P 1'
#
loop_
_entity.id
_entity.type
_entity.pdbx_description
1 polymer ?
#
loop_
_entity_poly.entity_id
_entity_poly.type
_entity_poly.pdbx_seq_one_letter_code
_entity_poly.pdbx_strand_id
1 'polypeptide(L)'
;FVPALIFGVALGNVLQGVPFDIDRTLRATYTGGLLGLLNPFALLCGLASVAMLVVHGASWLVVKIEHGHVMNRAAKFGQIAALLVIVFYAAAGIWLAMAGMGYRIVTDIDPNGVANPLRKEVVLEAGAWLTNYGKYPWMILAPALGFIGS
;
A
#
# COMPACT_ATOMS: atom_id res chain seq x y z
N PHE A 1 -4.70 6.98 -15.42
CA PHE A 1 -3.32 6.67 -15.01
C PHE A 1 -2.88 7.48 -13.80
N VAL A 2 -2.82 8.82 -13.86
CA VAL A 2 -2.30 9.65 -12.74
C VAL A 2 -2.99 9.37 -11.39
N PRO A 3 -4.34 9.28 -11.28
CA PRO A 3 -4.98 9.01 -10.00
C PRO A 3 -4.59 7.64 -9.39
N ALA A 4 -4.52 6.61 -10.23
CA ALA A 4 -4.11 5.25 -9.84
C ALA A 4 -2.68 5.24 -9.26
N LEU A 5 -1.77 5.95 -9.94
CA LEU A 5 -0.38 6.06 -9.52
C LEU A 5 -0.27 6.80 -8.18
N ILE A 6 -0.87 7.99 -8.09
CA ILE A 6 -0.77 8.84 -6.89
C ILE A 6 -1.43 8.17 -5.67
N PHE A 7 -2.51 7.41 -5.86
CA PHE A 7 -3.12 6.64 -4.78
C PHE A 7 -2.15 5.60 -4.19
N GLY A 8 -1.46 4.84 -5.04
CA GLY A 8 -0.47 3.86 -4.56
C GLY A 8 0.75 4.53 -3.91
N VAL A 9 1.19 5.68 -4.45
CA VAL A 9 2.23 6.52 -3.81
C VAL A 9 1.81 6.97 -2.42
N ALA A 10 0.56 7.42 -2.25
CA ALA A 10 0.06 7.83 -0.95
C ALA A 10 0.08 6.66 0.06
N LEU A 11 -0.37 5.46 -0.33
CA LEU A 11 -0.31 4.27 0.54
C LEU A 11 1.13 3.89 0.91
N GLY A 12 2.08 3.97 -0.02
CA GLY A 12 3.50 3.73 0.26
C GLY A 12 4.07 4.70 1.30
N ASN A 13 3.71 5.98 1.21
CA ASN A 13 4.09 6.99 2.20
C ASN A 13 3.42 6.76 3.57
N VAL A 14 2.20 6.22 3.62
CA VAL A 14 1.56 5.85 4.90
C VAL A 14 2.35 4.74 5.61
N LEU A 15 2.90 3.77 4.87
CA LEU A 15 3.74 2.71 5.45
C LEU A 15 5.09 3.23 5.96
N GLN A 16 5.67 4.18 5.25
CA GLN A 16 6.94 4.82 5.64
C GLN A 16 6.80 5.85 6.76
N GLY A 17 5.62 6.46 6.86
CA GLY A 17 5.40 7.67 7.63
C GLY A 17 5.68 8.93 6.83
N VAL A 18 5.01 10.02 7.23
CA VAL A 18 5.10 11.33 6.58
C VAL A 18 5.46 12.41 7.60
N PRO A 19 6.21 13.46 7.22
CA PRO A 19 6.62 14.51 8.12
C PRO A 19 5.49 15.51 8.38
N PHE A 20 4.75 15.30 9.47
CA PHE A 20 3.78 16.25 10.00
C PHE A 20 3.84 16.26 11.53
N ASP A 21 3.38 17.37 12.11
CA ASP A 21 3.23 17.53 13.55
C ASP A 21 1.80 17.96 13.90
N ILE A 22 1.36 17.66 15.12
CA ILE A 22 0.07 18.08 15.65
C ILE A 22 0.31 18.92 16.90
N ASP A 23 -0.13 20.18 16.87
CA ASP A 23 0.03 21.07 18.02
C ASP A 23 -0.98 20.77 19.15
N ARG A 24 -0.87 21.51 20.27
CA ARG A 24 -1.74 21.34 21.45
C ARG A 24 -3.23 21.64 21.17
N THR A 25 -3.54 22.31 20.05
CA THR A 25 -4.91 22.59 19.59
C THR A 25 -5.41 21.56 18.58
N LEU A 26 -4.67 20.46 18.38
CA LEU A 26 -4.95 19.40 17.41
C LEU A 26 -4.88 19.86 15.95
N ARG A 27 -4.15 20.95 15.67
CA ARG A 27 -3.92 21.39 14.30
C ARG A 27 -2.74 20.65 13.70
N ALA A 28 -2.99 19.95 12.60
CA ALA A 28 -1.95 19.29 11.82
C ALA A 28 -1.19 20.30 10.95
N THR A 29 0.14 20.25 11.01
CA THR A 29 1.04 21.01 10.13
C THR A 29 1.95 20.05 9.41
N TYR A 30 1.87 20.03 8.08
CA TYR A 30 2.75 19.24 7.22
C TYR A 30 3.99 20.06 6.87
N THR A 31 5.18 19.49 7.07
CA THR A 31 6.46 20.16 6.82
C THR A 31 7.20 19.61 5.60
N GLY A 32 6.66 18.58 4.95
CA GLY A 32 7.22 18.01 3.74
C GLY A 32 6.85 18.77 2.45
N GLY A 33 7.46 18.37 1.34
CA GLY A 33 7.13 18.83 -0.01
C GLY A 33 6.44 17.75 -0.84
N LEU A 34 5.79 18.14 -1.93
CA LEU A 34 5.14 17.20 -2.87
C LEU A 34 6.14 16.20 -3.47
N LEU A 35 7.30 16.68 -3.90
CA LEU A 35 8.33 15.83 -4.51
C LEU A 35 8.94 14.85 -3.49
N GLY A 36 8.91 15.17 -2.20
CA GLY A 36 9.36 14.25 -1.14
C GLY A 36 8.47 13.00 -1.02
N LEU A 37 7.21 13.08 -1.46
CA LEU A 37 6.30 11.94 -1.49
C LEU A 37 6.61 10.97 -2.64
N LEU A 38 7.31 11.42 -3.69
CA LEU A 38 7.68 10.62 -4.86
C LEU A 38 8.98 9.84 -4.63
N ASN A 39 9.10 9.19 -3.48
CA ASN A 39 10.28 8.37 -3.16
C ASN A 39 10.21 6.97 -3.82
N PRO A 40 11.33 6.23 -3.92
CA PRO A 40 11.40 4.98 -4.68
C PRO A 40 10.39 3.90 -4.24
N PHE A 41 10.19 3.73 -2.93
CA PHE A 41 9.25 2.73 -2.41
C PHE A 41 7.81 3.15 -2.66
N ALA A 42 7.48 4.43 -2.47
CA ALA A 42 6.15 4.94 -2.78
C ALA A 42 5.82 4.81 -4.28
N LEU A 43 6.80 5.06 -5.16
CA LEU A 43 6.65 4.84 -6.60
C LEU A 43 6.42 3.37 -6.94
N LEU A 44 7.12 2.44 -6.27
CA LEU A 44 6.89 1.00 -6.43
C LEU A 44 5.45 0.62 -6.05
N CYS A 45 4.93 1.12 -4.92
CA CYS A 45 3.51 0.95 -4.53
C CYS A 45 2.55 1.59 -5.56
N GLY A 46 2.92 2.74 -6.10
CA GLY A 46 2.19 3.40 -7.20
C GLY A 46 2.10 2.54 -8.46
N LEU A 47 3.21 1.94 -8.89
CA LEU A 47 3.26 1.05 -10.06
C LEU A 47 2.45 -0.23 -9.84
N ALA A 48 2.50 -0.80 -8.63
CA ALA A 48 1.64 -1.92 -8.26
C ALA A 48 0.14 -1.56 -8.38
N SER A 49 -0.27 -0.40 -7.85
CA SER A 49 -1.64 0.12 -7.96
C SER A 49 -2.10 0.29 -9.42
N VAL A 50 -1.24 0.86 -10.27
CA VAL A 50 -1.54 0.98 -11.71
C VAL A 50 -1.71 -0.39 -12.35
N ALA A 51 -0.79 -1.33 -12.11
CA ALA A 51 -0.85 -2.66 -12.68
C ALA A 51 -2.15 -3.39 -12.27
N MET A 52 -2.54 -3.31 -10.99
CA MET A 52 -3.79 -3.89 -10.49
C MET A 52 -5.02 -3.33 -11.20
N LEU A 53 -5.07 -2.02 -11.41
CA LEU A 53 -6.20 -1.39 -12.13
C LEU A 53 -6.20 -1.73 -13.62
N VAL A 54 -5.04 -1.96 -14.24
CA VAL A 54 -4.96 -2.47 -15.61
C VAL A 54 -5.49 -3.91 -15.69
N VAL A 55 -5.15 -4.78 -14.75
CA VAL A 55 -5.71 -6.16 -14.67
C VAL A 55 -7.23 -6.11 -14.57
N HIS A 56 -7.75 -5.29 -13.64
CA HIS A 56 -9.19 -5.16 -13.43
C HIS A 56 -9.91 -4.63 -14.69
N GLY A 57 -9.36 -3.58 -15.32
CA GLY A 57 -9.90 -3.03 -16.55
C GLY A 57 -9.85 -4.03 -17.72
N ALA A 58 -8.74 -4.73 -17.89
CA ALA A 58 -8.58 -5.76 -18.92
C ALA A 58 -9.59 -6.91 -18.74
N SER A 59 -9.75 -7.38 -17.51
CA SER A 59 -10.71 -8.44 -17.17
C SER A 59 -12.15 -8.01 -17.47
N TRP A 60 -12.50 -6.76 -17.14
CA TRP A 60 -13.81 -6.20 -17.49
C TRP A 60 -14.03 -6.15 -19.00
N LEU A 61 -13.03 -5.70 -19.76
CA LEU A 61 -13.12 -5.64 -21.22
C LEU A 61 -13.28 -7.04 -21.83
N VAL A 62 -12.56 -8.05 -21.34
CA VAL A 62 -12.67 -9.44 -21.82
C VAL A 62 -14.08 -10.00 -21.60
N VAL A 63 -14.73 -9.66 -20.50
CA VAL A 63 -16.11 -10.11 -20.20
C VAL A 63 -17.16 -9.39 -21.08
N LYS A 64 -16.88 -8.17 -21.52
CA LYS A 64 -17.87 -7.32 -22.21
C LYS A 64 -17.74 -7.28 -23.73
N ILE A 65 -16.55 -7.52 -24.27
CA ILE A 65 -16.29 -7.41 -25.71
C ILE A 65 -16.57 -8.76 -26.39
N GLU A 66 -17.16 -8.73 -27.57
CA GLU A 66 -17.34 -9.91 -28.41
C GLU A 66 -16.01 -10.53 -28.85
N HIS A 67 -16.03 -11.81 -29.17
CA HIS A 67 -14.83 -12.53 -29.60
C HIS A 67 -14.18 -11.86 -30.81
N GLY A 68 -12.92 -11.45 -30.67
CA GLY A 68 -12.21 -10.76 -31.74
C GLY A 68 -10.87 -10.16 -31.31
N HIS A 69 -10.26 -9.39 -32.23
CA HIS A 69 -8.92 -8.84 -32.04
C HIS A 69 -8.79 -7.92 -30.81
N VAL A 70 -9.83 -7.15 -30.48
CA VAL A 70 -9.81 -6.23 -29.34
C VAL A 70 -9.84 -7.01 -28.02
N MET A 71 -10.69 -8.03 -27.91
CA MET A 71 -10.74 -8.94 -26.76
C MET A 71 -9.38 -9.62 -26.53
N ASN A 72 -8.76 -10.15 -27.59
CA ASN A 72 -7.46 -10.81 -27.50
C ASN A 72 -6.35 -9.85 -27.02
N ARG A 73 -6.39 -8.59 -27.47
CA ARG A 73 -5.45 -7.56 -26.99
C ARG A 73 -5.68 -7.23 -25.52
N ALA A 74 -6.93 -7.06 -25.10
CA ALA A 74 -7.27 -6.81 -23.70
C ALA A 74 -6.76 -7.95 -22.80
N ALA A 75 -7.00 -9.20 -23.18
CA ALA A 75 -6.50 -10.37 -22.47
C ALA A 75 -4.97 -10.39 -22.38
N LYS A 76 -4.26 -10.14 -23.48
CA LYS A 76 -2.80 -10.10 -23.51
C LYS A 76 -2.23 -9.02 -22.56
N PHE A 77 -2.76 -7.80 -22.61
CA PHE A 77 -2.30 -6.74 -21.71
C PHE A 77 -2.69 -7.01 -20.25
N GLY A 78 -3.84 -7.64 -20.01
CA GLY A 78 -4.24 -8.10 -18.68
C GLY A 78 -3.28 -9.12 -18.10
N GLN A 79 -2.87 -10.12 -18.87
CA GLN A 79 -1.88 -11.13 -18.44
C GLN A 79 -0.51 -10.54 -18.13
N ILE A 80 -0.04 -9.59 -18.94
CA ILE A 80 1.22 -8.87 -18.67
C ILE A 80 1.09 -8.06 -17.38
N ALA A 81 -0.02 -7.35 -17.21
CA ALA A 81 -0.27 -6.55 -16.00
C ALA A 81 -0.37 -7.44 -14.75
N ALA A 82 -0.97 -8.62 -14.83
CA ALA A 82 -1.05 -9.60 -13.74
C ALA A 82 0.33 -10.03 -13.27
N LEU A 83 1.23 -10.34 -14.21
CA LEU A 83 2.62 -10.64 -13.89
C LEU A 83 3.31 -9.45 -13.22
N LEU A 84 3.09 -8.22 -13.70
CA LEU A 84 3.65 -7.01 -13.09
C LEU A 84 3.10 -6.76 -11.68
N VAL A 85 1.82 -7.07 -11.41
CA VAL A 85 1.25 -7.01 -10.05
C VAL A 85 2.04 -7.93 -9.13
N ILE A 86 2.22 -9.20 -9.50
CA ILE A 86 2.97 -10.18 -8.70
C ILE A 86 4.38 -9.67 -8.41
N VAL A 87 5.08 -9.19 -9.44
CA VAL A 87 6.46 -8.70 -9.32
C VAL A 87 6.55 -7.47 -8.41
N PHE A 88 5.73 -6.44 -8.65
CA PHE A 88 5.79 -5.21 -7.85
C PHE A 88 5.29 -5.43 -6.43
N TYR A 89 4.28 -6.27 -6.23
CA TYR A 89 3.77 -6.63 -4.91
C TYR A 89 4.80 -7.42 -4.11
N ALA A 90 5.45 -8.43 -4.70
CA ALA A 90 6.56 -9.15 -4.08
C ALA A 90 7.72 -8.21 -3.74
N ALA A 91 8.14 -7.36 -4.68
CA ALA A 91 9.22 -6.41 -4.47
C ALA A 91 8.91 -5.45 -3.33
N ALA A 92 7.67 -4.92 -3.25
CA ALA A 92 7.26 -4.03 -2.17
C ALA A 92 7.21 -4.75 -0.82
N GLY A 93 6.70 -5.99 -0.77
CA GLY A 93 6.67 -6.80 0.44
C GLY A 93 8.08 -7.16 0.96
N ILE A 94 8.98 -7.56 0.06
CA ILE A 94 10.38 -7.85 0.38
C ILE A 94 11.08 -6.57 0.85
N TRP A 95 10.89 -5.45 0.15
CA TRP A 95 11.43 -4.15 0.58
C TRP A 95 10.94 -3.78 1.96
N LEU A 96 9.63 -3.89 2.23
CA LEU A 96 9.03 -3.62 3.54
C LEU A 96 9.70 -4.47 4.64
N ALA A 97 9.90 -5.76 4.37
CA ALA A 97 10.50 -6.68 5.33
C ALA A 97 11.98 -6.37 5.62
N MET A 98 12.75 -5.97 4.60
CA MET A 98 14.18 -5.68 4.74
C MET A 98 14.47 -4.27 5.26
N ALA A 99 13.62 -3.30 4.96
CA ALA A 99 13.86 -1.90 5.29
C ALA A 99 13.71 -1.59 6.79
N GLY A 100 13.24 -2.54 7.60
CA GLY A 100 13.05 -2.34 9.03
C GLY A 100 12.10 -1.19 9.34
N MET A 101 11.05 -1.00 8.52
CA MET A 101 10.06 0.05 8.75
C MET A 101 9.03 -0.39 9.80
N GLY A 102 8.48 0.56 10.54
CA GLY A 102 7.43 0.27 11.50
C GLY A 102 7.26 1.31 12.60
N TYR A 103 6.03 1.37 13.12
CA TYR A 103 5.64 2.20 14.24
C TYR A 103 4.91 1.33 15.26
N ARG A 104 5.24 1.47 16.56
CA ARG A 104 4.54 0.76 17.64
C ARG A 104 4.02 1.75 18.67
N ILE A 105 2.75 1.60 19.04
CA ILE A 105 2.15 2.29 20.18
C ILE A 105 2.64 1.60 21.45
N VAL A 106 3.23 2.36 22.38
CA VAL A 106 3.80 1.82 23.63
C VAL A 106 2.95 2.09 24.86
N THR A 107 2.03 3.06 24.77
CA THR A 107 1.06 3.37 25.82
C THR A 107 -0.17 2.45 25.75
N ASP A 108 -0.77 2.16 26.90
CA ASP A 108 -2.09 1.53 26.95
C ASP A 108 -3.13 2.42 26.26
N ILE A 109 -3.95 1.80 25.41
CA ILE A 109 -5.04 2.47 24.70
C ILE A 109 -6.37 2.00 25.27
N ASP A 110 -7.14 2.93 25.83
CA ASP A 110 -8.54 2.69 26.19
C ASP A 110 -9.44 2.83 24.95
N PRO A 111 -10.09 1.76 24.47
CA PRO A 111 -10.99 1.83 23.32
C PRO A 111 -12.24 2.70 23.56
N ASN A 112 -12.61 2.93 24.82
CA ASN A 112 -13.74 3.78 25.20
C ASN A 112 -13.31 5.22 25.56
N GLY A 113 -12.02 5.52 25.42
CA GLY A 113 -11.45 6.81 25.74
C GLY A 113 -11.77 7.90 24.70
N VAL A 114 -11.39 9.14 25.02
CA VAL A 114 -11.54 10.28 24.10
C VAL A 114 -10.57 10.14 22.93
N ALA A 115 -11.06 10.38 21.70
CA ALA A 115 -10.25 10.41 20.49
C ALA A 115 -9.25 11.58 20.51
N ASN A 116 -8.04 11.33 21.02
CA ASN A 116 -6.98 12.32 21.08
C ASN A 116 -5.61 11.69 20.73
N PRO A 117 -4.99 12.05 19.60
CA PRO A 117 -3.72 11.47 19.16
C PRO A 117 -2.52 11.90 20.03
N LEU A 118 -2.63 12.98 20.81
CA LEU A 118 -1.58 13.44 21.72
C LEU A 118 -1.52 12.64 23.03
N ARG A 119 -2.50 11.76 23.28
CA ARG A 119 -2.56 10.90 24.48
C ARG A 119 -1.91 9.53 24.31
N LYS A 120 -1.33 9.26 23.14
CA LYS A 120 -0.60 8.02 22.86
C LYS A 120 0.86 8.32 22.58
N GLU A 121 1.73 7.41 22.98
CA GLU A 121 3.13 7.45 22.61
C GLU A 121 3.40 6.40 21.54
N VAL A 122 4.11 6.81 20.49
CA VAL A 122 4.44 5.97 19.34
C VAL A 122 5.95 6.04 19.13
N VAL A 123 6.59 4.87 19.06
CA VAL A 123 8.03 4.76 18.78
C VAL A 123 8.24 4.15 17.40
N LEU A 124 9.36 4.52 16.77
CA LEU A 124 9.88 3.82 15.60
C LEU A 124 10.42 2.46 16.05
N GLU A 125 9.94 1.39 15.43
CA GLU A 125 10.37 0.03 15.76
C GLU A 125 10.59 -0.78 14.48
N ALA A 126 11.81 -1.30 14.37
CA ALA A 126 12.23 -1.98 13.15
C ALA A 126 11.43 -3.26 12.91
N GLY A 127 10.78 -3.34 11.76
CA GLY A 127 9.97 -4.50 11.38
C GLY A 127 8.62 -4.59 12.08
N ALA A 128 8.18 -3.54 12.78
CA ALA A 128 6.90 -3.57 13.51
C ALA A 128 5.69 -3.85 12.61
N TRP A 129 5.78 -3.56 11.31
CA TRP A 129 4.76 -3.93 10.33
C TRP A 129 4.54 -5.45 10.20
N LEU A 130 5.56 -6.26 10.52
CA LEU A 130 5.49 -7.72 10.42
C LEU A 130 5.04 -8.39 11.72
N THR A 131 5.05 -7.68 12.84
CA THR A 131 4.75 -8.25 14.18
C THR A 131 3.36 -8.89 14.25
N ASN A 132 2.38 -8.34 13.53
CA ASN A 132 1.03 -8.90 13.50
C ASN A 132 0.97 -10.29 12.85
N TYR A 133 1.83 -10.61 11.88
CA TYR A 133 1.87 -11.94 11.27
C TYR A 133 2.41 -12.99 12.25
N GLY A 134 3.28 -12.60 13.18
CA GLY A 134 3.72 -13.48 14.27
C GLY A 134 2.65 -13.65 15.35
N LYS A 135 1.97 -12.57 15.74
CA LYS A 135 0.94 -12.58 16.77
C LYS A 135 -0.37 -13.26 16.33
N TYR A 136 -0.75 -13.06 15.07
CA TYR A 136 -1.97 -13.60 14.47
C TYR A 136 -1.61 -14.31 13.15
N PRO A 137 -1.14 -15.57 13.20
CA PRO A 137 -0.60 -16.26 12.03
C PRO A 137 -1.54 -16.35 10.83
N TRP A 138 -2.85 -16.41 11.07
CA TRP A 138 -3.86 -16.43 9.99
C TRP A 138 -3.81 -15.18 9.09
N MET A 139 -3.29 -14.05 9.58
CA MET A 139 -3.19 -12.82 8.78
C MET A 139 -2.26 -12.97 7.57
N ILE A 140 -1.38 -13.98 7.55
CA ILE A 140 -0.52 -14.29 6.39
C ILE A 140 -1.32 -14.68 5.15
N LEU A 141 -2.58 -15.11 5.33
CA LEU A 141 -3.47 -15.43 4.21
C LEU A 141 -3.73 -14.19 3.35
N ALA A 142 -3.79 -12.99 3.93
CA ALA A 142 -4.05 -11.77 3.18
C ALA A 142 -2.96 -11.47 2.12
N PRO A 143 -1.66 -11.39 2.45
CA PRO A 143 -0.63 -11.24 1.42
C PRO A 143 -0.49 -12.46 0.51
N ALA A 144 -0.74 -13.68 0.99
CA ALA A 144 -0.70 -14.88 0.16
C ALA A 144 -1.79 -14.86 -0.93
N LEU A 145 -3.02 -14.49 -0.58
CA LEU A 145 -4.13 -14.33 -1.53
C LEU A 145 -3.87 -13.22 -2.55
N GLY A 146 -3.12 -12.19 -2.18
CA GLY A 146 -2.67 -11.14 -3.11
C GLY A 146 -1.93 -11.71 -4.33
N PHE A 147 -1.14 -12.78 -4.15
CA PHE A 147 -0.45 -13.45 -5.25
C PHE A 147 -1.35 -14.38 -6.08
N ILE A 148 -2.33 -15.01 -5.46
CA ILE A 148 -3.20 -16.01 -6.11
C ILE A 148 -4.29 -15.32 -6.94
N GLY A 149 -4.80 -14.18 -6.48
CA GLY A 149 -5.85 -13.43 -7.17
C GLY A 149 -5.37 -12.49 -8.27
N SER A 150 -4.07 -12.50 -8.61
CA SER A 150 -3.44 -11.61 -9.59
C SER A 150 -3.59 -12.10 -11.03
#